data_AF-H6NQY3-F1
#
_entry.id   AF-H6NQY3-F1
#
_cell.length_a   1.000
_cell.length_b   1.000
_cell.length_c   1.000
_cell.angle_alpha   90.00
_cell.angle_beta   90.00
_cell.angle_gamma   90.00
#
_symmetry.space_group_name_H-M   'P 1'
#
loop_
_entity.id
_entity.type
_entity.pdbx_description
1 polymer ?
#
loop_
_entity_poly.entity_id
_entity_poly.type
_entity_poly.pdbx_seq_one_letter_code
_entity_poly.pdbx_strand_id
1 'polypeptide(L)'
;MCSATGSITRTSASSNASRGLREVRDRRNGMIIEKLQAQGLEVTMEDVLESVRSLKREGDTVGRPHIADALVRKGYVANMAEAFDRYLAKGAAAYVNPPRITPAEAVRWIREAGGAPVLAHPGLYSQDGLIAELAAEGLAGVEAYHADHTPEQEAHYEALAKRHGLLVTAGSDYHGERGGVVFHAPVGARRISAEVVTELYNRRGETTA
;
A
#
# COMPACT_ATOMS: atom_id res chain seq x y z
N MET A 1 -42.84 -6.37 -15.20
CA MET A 1 -41.70 -7.19 -15.66
C MET A 1 -40.45 -6.31 -15.68
N CYS A 2 -39.28 -6.91 -15.45
CA CYS A 2 -37.97 -6.30 -15.20
C CYS A 2 -37.75 -5.67 -13.80
N SER A 3 -37.35 -6.53 -12.85
CA SER A 3 -36.48 -6.15 -11.74
C SER A 3 -35.16 -6.86 -11.98
N ALA A 4 -34.11 -6.11 -12.31
CA ALA A 4 -32.75 -6.63 -12.47
C ALA A 4 -31.94 -6.25 -11.23
N THR A 5 -31.98 -7.09 -10.21
CA THR A 5 -31.02 -7.05 -9.10
C THR A 5 -29.73 -7.72 -9.57
N GLY A 6 -28.81 -6.91 -10.09
CA GLY A 6 -27.43 -7.33 -10.37
C GLY A 6 -26.71 -7.62 -9.06
N SER A 7 -26.62 -8.90 -8.70
CA SER A 7 -25.74 -9.40 -7.64
C SER A 7 -24.30 -9.13 -8.06
N ILE A 8 -23.61 -8.23 -7.36
CA ILE A 8 -22.15 -8.07 -7.46
C ILE A 8 -21.54 -9.30 -6.77
N THR A 9 -21.37 -10.38 -7.53
CA THR A 9 -20.55 -11.50 -7.10
C THR A 9 -19.09 -11.04 -7.10
N ARG A 10 -18.54 -10.83 -5.91
CA ARG A 10 -17.09 -10.76 -5.68
C ARG A 10 -16.47 -12.00 -6.32
N THR A 11 -15.71 -11.80 -7.40
CA THR A 11 -14.93 -12.85 -8.04
C THR A 11 -13.88 -13.38 -7.07
N SER A 12 -13.83 -14.71 -6.92
CA SER A 12 -13.00 -15.47 -5.98
C SER A 12 -11.48 -15.26 -6.14
N ALA A 13 -11.02 -14.69 -7.25
CA ALA A 13 -9.62 -14.36 -7.52
C ALA A 13 -9.09 -13.25 -6.58
N SER A 14 -9.89 -12.21 -6.33
CA SER A 14 -9.48 -11.05 -5.52
C SER A 14 -9.37 -11.39 -4.02
N SER A 15 -10.16 -12.35 -3.54
CA SER A 15 -10.05 -12.92 -2.19
C SER A 15 -8.80 -13.78 -1.98
N ASN A 16 -8.26 -14.40 -3.04
CA ASN A 16 -7.06 -15.23 -2.94
C ASN A 16 -5.77 -14.40 -2.96
N ALA A 17 -5.71 -13.33 -3.78
CA ALA A 17 -4.55 -12.42 -3.80
C ALA A 17 -4.36 -11.68 -2.47
N SER A 18 -5.47 -11.25 -1.85
CA SER A 18 -5.45 -10.60 -0.53
C SER A 18 -5.13 -11.57 0.62
N ARG A 19 -5.49 -12.86 0.52
CA ARG A 19 -5.02 -13.92 1.43
C ARG A 19 -3.51 -14.17 1.28
N GLY A 20 -3.01 -14.29 0.05
CA GLY A 20 -1.57 -14.48 -0.20
C GLY A 20 -0.70 -13.33 0.33
N LEU A 21 -1.18 -12.07 0.24
CA LEU A 21 -0.47 -10.92 0.82
C LEU A 21 -0.51 -10.88 2.36
N ARG A 22 -1.57 -11.41 2.99
CA ARG A 22 -1.62 -11.59 4.46
C ARG A 22 -0.63 -12.68 4.89
N GLU A 23 -0.58 -13.80 4.19
CA GLU A 23 0.37 -14.90 4.44
C GLU A 23 1.84 -14.45 4.29
N VAL A 24 2.16 -13.62 3.28
CA VAL A 24 3.51 -13.05 3.11
C VAL A 24 3.87 -12.09 4.26
N ARG A 25 2.90 -11.33 4.78
CA ARG A 25 3.11 -10.42 5.91
C ARG A 25 3.28 -11.18 7.23
N ASP A 26 2.48 -12.22 7.46
CA ASP A 26 2.61 -13.07 8.63
C ASP A 26 3.96 -13.81 8.61
N ARG A 27 4.36 -14.33 7.45
CA ARG A 27 5.70 -14.90 7.24
C ARG A 27 6.80 -13.88 7.48
N ARG A 28 6.67 -12.65 6.98
CA ARG A 28 7.64 -11.58 7.25
C ARG A 28 7.75 -11.28 8.74
N ASN A 29 6.62 -11.17 9.44
CA ASN A 29 6.62 -10.85 10.86
C ASN A 29 7.29 -11.97 11.68
N GLY A 30 7.05 -13.24 11.31
CA GLY A 30 7.78 -14.39 11.86
C GLY A 30 9.29 -14.25 11.67
N MET A 31 9.75 -13.96 10.44
CA MET A 31 11.18 -13.76 10.15
C MET A 31 11.79 -12.58 10.92
N ILE A 32 11.03 -11.50 11.15
CA ILE A 32 11.49 -10.36 11.96
C ILE A 32 11.67 -10.82 13.42
N ILE A 33 10.73 -11.59 13.96
CA ILE A 33 10.80 -12.11 15.33
C ILE A 33 11.98 -13.07 15.49
N GLU A 34 12.19 -13.99 14.55
CA GLU A 34 13.35 -14.89 14.56
C GLU A 34 14.66 -14.11 14.62
N LYS A 35 14.77 -13.02 13.86
CA LYS A 35 15.96 -12.14 13.92
C LYS A 35 16.08 -11.42 15.25
N LEU A 36 14.99 -10.92 15.83
CA LEU A 36 15.00 -10.28 17.15
C LEU A 36 15.44 -11.27 18.24
N GLN A 37 14.94 -12.51 18.19
CA GLN A 37 15.35 -13.60 19.08
C GLN A 37 16.84 -13.95 18.92
N ALA A 38 17.35 -13.96 17.69
CA ALA A 38 18.77 -14.14 17.43
C ALA A 38 19.66 -13.00 17.97
N GLN A 39 19.08 -11.82 18.26
CA GLN A 39 19.75 -10.72 18.96
C GLN A 39 19.59 -10.79 20.49
N GLY A 40 18.97 -11.84 21.01
CA GLY A 40 18.74 -12.04 22.45
C GLY A 40 17.47 -11.36 22.98
N LEU A 41 16.55 -10.91 22.12
CA LEU A 41 15.28 -10.36 22.53
C LEU A 41 14.22 -11.47 22.58
N GLU A 42 13.70 -11.77 23.77
CA GLU A 42 12.64 -12.75 23.97
C GLU A 42 11.28 -12.17 23.59
N VAL A 43 11.04 -11.96 22.30
CA VAL A 43 9.75 -11.49 21.74
C VAL A 43 9.07 -12.59 20.94
N THR A 44 7.75 -12.71 21.04
CA THR A 44 6.93 -13.71 20.33
C THR A 44 5.83 -13.06 19.51
N MET A 45 5.18 -13.84 18.63
CA MET A 45 4.03 -13.34 17.88
C MET A 45 2.84 -13.07 18.81
N GLU A 46 2.73 -13.80 19.92
CA GLU A 46 1.72 -13.60 20.95
C GLU A 46 1.87 -12.22 21.62
N ASP A 47 3.10 -11.83 21.96
CA ASP A 47 3.39 -10.49 22.51
C ASP A 47 2.93 -9.38 21.52
N VAL A 48 3.20 -9.60 20.23
CA VAL A 48 2.80 -8.68 19.17
C VAL A 48 1.28 -8.67 19.00
N LEU A 49 0.59 -9.81 19.09
CA LEU A 49 -0.86 -9.86 18.97
C LEU A 49 -1.56 -9.24 20.18
N GLU A 50 -1.00 -9.39 21.37
CA GLU A 50 -1.48 -8.75 22.59
C GLU A 50 -1.39 -7.22 22.51
N SER A 51 -0.38 -6.70 21.80
CA SER A 51 -0.27 -5.26 21.53
C SER A 51 -1.44 -4.71 20.69
N VAL A 52 -2.04 -5.56 19.84
CA VAL A 52 -3.16 -5.21 18.97
C VAL A 52 -4.53 -5.50 19.58
N ARG A 53 -4.64 -6.36 20.61
CA ARG A 53 -5.93 -6.82 21.17
C ARG A 53 -6.86 -5.69 21.64
N SER A 54 -6.33 -4.55 22.07
CA SER A 54 -7.12 -3.39 22.50
C SER A 54 -7.50 -2.43 21.35
N LEU A 55 -6.97 -2.64 20.14
CA LEU A 55 -7.08 -1.70 19.02
C LEU A 55 -7.61 -2.34 17.71
N LYS A 56 -7.74 -3.67 17.66
CA LYS A 56 -8.03 -4.39 16.41
C LYS A 56 -9.48 -4.26 15.99
N ARG A 57 -9.73 -3.69 14.81
CA ARG A 57 -10.97 -3.91 14.05
C ARG A 57 -10.80 -5.18 13.20
N GLU A 58 -11.91 -5.87 12.94
CA GLU A 58 -11.92 -7.06 12.09
C GLU A 58 -11.34 -6.70 10.70
N GLY A 59 -10.19 -7.28 10.36
CA GLY A 59 -9.46 -7.00 9.11
C GLY A 59 -8.08 -6.37 9.26
N ASP A 60 -7.72 -5.81 10.43
CA ASP A 60 -6.41 -5.18 10.66
C ASP A 60 -5.24 -6.15 10.51
N THR A 61 -4.18 -5.68 9.83
CA THR A 61 -3.01 -6.51 9.51
C THR A 61 -1.83 -6.14 10.42
N VAL A 62 -1.16 -7.16 10.97
CA VAL A 62 0.03 -6.96 11.82
C VAL A 62 1.21 -6.52 10.95
N GLY A 63 1.78 -5.35 11.24
CA GLY A 63 3.05 -4.86 10.67
C GLY A 63 4.08 -4.43 11.71
N ARG A 64 5.22 -3.91 11.21
CA ARG A 64 6.37 -3.41 12.02
C ARG A 64 5.99 -2.47 13.16
N PRO A 65 5.02 -1.55 13.05
CA PRO A 65 4.61 -0.71 14.17
C PRO A 65 4.14 -1.52 15.39
N HIS A 66 3.44 -2.64 15.21
CA HIS A 66 3.00 -3.47 16.35
C HIS A 66 4.14 -4.25 16.98
N ILE A 67 5.16 -4.61 16.19
CA ILE A 67 6.39 -5.23 16.69
C ILE A 67 7.18 -4.19 17.51
N ALA A 68 7.29 -2.96 17.01
CA ALA A 68 7.89 -1.85 17.76
C ALA A 68 7.18 -1.61 19.10
N ASP A 69 5.84 -1.63 19.10
CA ASP A 69 5.06 -1.47 20.33
C ASP A 69 5.32 -2.61 21.33
N ALA A 70 5.39 -3.86 20.85
CA ALA A 70 5.77 -5.00 21.69
C ALA A 70 7.17 -4.84 22.29
N LEU A 71 8.15 -4.35 21.52
CA LEU A 71 9.51 -4.10 22.01
C LEU A 71 9.56 -3.00 23.09
N VAL A 72 8.75 -1.95 22.94
CA VAL A 72 8.61 -0.90 23.95
C VAL A 72 7.97 -1.46 25.24
N ARG A 73 6.86 -2.21 25.11
CA ARG A 73 6.17 -2.79 26.27
C ARG A 73 7.03 -3.77 27.06
N LYS A 74 7.88 -4.53 26.37
CA LYS A 74 8.84 -5.46 27.00
C LYS A 74 10.11 -4.75 27.52
N GLY A 75 10.23 -3.44 27.32
CA GLY A 75 11.34 -2.64 27.84
C GLY A 75 12.66 -2.82 27.08
N TYR A 76 12.64 -3.40 25.87
CA TYR A 76 13.85 -3.56 25.06
C TYR A 76 14.31 -2.25 24.40
N VAL A 77 13.39 -1.30 24.25
CA VAL A 77 13.63 0.05 23.77
C VAL A 77 12.77 1.05 24.54
N ALA A 78 13.18 2.31 24.59
CA ALA A 78 12.46 3.37 25.29
C ALA A 78 11.25 3.90 24.52
N ASN A 79 11.27 3.83 23.18
CA ASN A 79 10.20 4.36 22.35
C ASN A 79 10.18 3.72 20.95
N MET A 80 9.14 4.04 20.18
CA MET A 80 8.91 3.52 18.83
C MET A 80 10.04 3.90 17.86
N ALA A 81 10.58 5.12 17.95
CA ALA A 81 11.65 5.57 17.06
C ALA A 81 12.91 4.71 17.26
N GLU A 82 13.27 4.45 18.52
CA GLU A 82 14.40 3.59 18.85
C GLU A 82 14.21 2.15 18.33
N ALA A 83 13.00 1.58 18.42
CA ALA A 83 12.71 0.27 17.82
C ALA A 83 12.96 0.26 16.30
N PHE A 84 12.57 1.33 15.60
CA PHE A 84 12.82 1.43 14.16
C PHE A 84 14.31 1.58 13.87
N ASP A 85 15.01 2.48 14.55
CA ASP A 85 16.42 2.76 14.29
C ASP A 85 17.31 1.54 14.57
N ARG A 86 17.07 0.84 15.69
CA ARG A 86 17.90 -0.31 16.08
C ARG A 86 17.58 -1.59 15.33
N TYR A 87 16.29 -1.84 15.04
CA TYR A 87 15.87 -3.18 14.63
C TYR A 87 15.01 -3.24 13.35
N LEU A 88 14.12 -2.28 13.10
CA LEU A 88 13.03 -2.47 12.12
C LEU A 88 13.13 -1.62 10.84
N ALA A 89 13.97 -0.60 10.82
CA ALA A 89 14.24 0.24 9.65
C ALA A 89 15.04 -0.50 8.58
N LYS A 90 15.04 0.02 7.34
CA LYS A 90 15.81 -0.60 6.25
C LYS A 90 17.29 -0.64 6.62
N GLY A 91 17.89 -1.83 6.62
CA GLY A 91 19.30 -2.03 7.00
C GLY A 91 19.54 -2.31 8.49
N ALA A 92 18.51 -2.23 9.34
CA ALA A 92 18.62 -2.54 10.76
C ALA A 92 18.65 -4.05 11.06
N ALA A 93 19.03 -4.43 12.28
CA ALA A 93 19.39 -5.80 12.65
C ALA A 93 18.28 -6.85 12.38
N ALA A 94 17.01 -6.49 12.55
CA ALA A 94 15.87 -7.37 12.31
C ALA A 94 15.06 -7.02 11.05
N TYR A 95 15.64 -6.23 10.13
CA TYR A 95 14.96 -5.91 8.88
C TYR A 95 14.83 -7.15 7.98
N VAL A 96 13.60 -7.38 7.53
CA VAL A 96 13.26 -8.43 6.57
C VAL A 96 12.36 -7.84 5.48
N ASN A 97 12.77 -8.04 4.23
CA ASN A 97 11.97 -7.72 3.06
C ASN A 97 11.88 -8.97 2.17
N PRO A 98 10.92 -9.87 2.43
CA PRO A 98 10.75 -11.04 1.60
C PRO A 98 10.36 -10.61 0.18
N PRO A 99 10.60 -11.48 -0.83
CA PRO A 99 10.20 -11.20 -2.21
C PRO A 99 8.72 -10.82 -2.21
N ARG A 100 8.44 -9.58 -2.62
CA ARG A 100 7.08 -9.13 -2.86
C ARG A 100 6.73 -9.46 -4.29
N ILE A 101 5.44 -9.48 -4.58
CA ILE A 101 4.98 -9.38 -5.96
C ILE A 101 5.63 -8.16 -6.60
N THR A 102 6.12 -8.33 -7.82
CA THR A 102 6.63 -7.24 -8.64
C THR A 102 5.49 -6.27 -8.97
N PRO A 103 5.78 -4.99 -9.25
CA PRO A 103 4.75 -4.06 -9.71
C PRO A 103 3.98 -4.57 -10.93
N ALA A 104 4.66 -5.24 -11.87
CA ALA A 104 4.03 -5.86 -13.04
C ALA A 104 3.05 -6.98 -12.64
N GLU A 105 3.42 -7.86 -11.71
CA GLU A 105 2.50 -8.86 -11.17
C GLU A 105 1.28 -8.22 -10.49
N ALA A 106 1.48 -7.14 -9.74
CA ALA A 106 0.38 -6.42 -9.10
C ALA A 106 -0.59 -5.82 -10.13
N VAL A 107 -0.07 -5.22 -11.21
CA VAL A 107 -0.88 -4.71 -12.33
C VAL A 107 -1.71 -5.84 -12.94
N ARG A 108 -1.08 -6.97 -13.28
CA ARG A 108 -1.78 -8.13 -13.84
C ARG A 108 -2.87 -8.67 -12.91
N TRP A 109 -2.59 -8.82 -11.63
CA TRP A 109 -3.60 -9.29 -10.66
C TRP A 109 -4.78 -8.33 -10.51
N ILE A 110 -4.54 -7.02 -10.52
CA ILE A 110 -5.63 -6.03 -10.49
C ILE A 110 -6.48 -6.15 -11.76
N ARG A 111 -5.86 -6.32 -12.92
CA ARG A 111 -6.56 -6.53 -14.20
C ARG A 111 -7.39 -7.81 -14.21
N GLU A 112 -6.80 -8.93 -13.80
CA GLU A 112 -7.48 -10.23 -13.67
C GLU A 112 -8.68 -10.18 -12.71
N ALA A 113 -8.59 -9.35 -11.67
CA ALA A 113 -9.68 -9.10 -10.74
C ALA A 113 -10.77 -8.14 -11.31
N GLY A 114 -10.63 -7.67 -12.56
CA GLY A 114 -11.54 -6.70 -13.18
C GLY A 114 -11.36 -5.27 -12.70
N GLY A 115 -10.20 -4.93 -12.15
CA GLY A 115 -9.85 -3.58 -11.68
C GLY A 115 -9.09 -2.76 -12.72
N ALA A 116 -8.86 -1.49 -12.38
CA ALA A 116 -8.02 -0.55 -13.13
C ALA A 116 -6.81 -0.16 -12.27
N PRO A 117 -5.60 -0.67 -12.55
CA PRO A 117 -4.43 -0.40 -11.73
C PRO A 117 -3.91 1.03 -11.91
N VAL A 118 -3.61 1.71 -10.81
CA VAL A 118 -3.07 3.07 -10.79
C VAL A 118 -1.77 3.09 -10.01
N LEU A 119 -0.73 3.73 -10.56
CA LEU A 119 0.55 3.90 -9.87
C LEU A 119 0.45 5.08 -8.91
N ALA A 120 0.57 4.81 -7.61
CA ALA A 120 0.47 5.82 -6.56
C ALA A 120 1.78 6.61 -6.39
N HIS A 121 1.62 7.93 -6.22
CA HIS A 121 2.61 8.94 -5.84
C HIS A 121 4.07 8.64 -6.29
N PRO A 122 4.34 8.52 -7.61
CA PRO A 122 5.66 8.18 -8.12
C PRO A 122 6.76 9.19 -7.77
N GLY A 123 6.40 10.44 -7.46
CA GLY A 123 7.32 11.49 -7.03
C GLY A 123 8.12 11.14 -5.79
N LEU A 124 7.63 10.25 -4.94
CA LEU A 124 8.29 9.84 -3.70
C LEU A 124 9.46 8.86 -3.91
N TYR A 125 9.53 8.20 -5.07
CA TYR A 125 10.58 7.21 -5.35
C TYR A 125 11.29 7.42 -6.69
N SER A 126 10.82 8.37 -7.53
CA SER A 126 11.50 8.85 -8.74
C SER A 126 11.92 7.73 -9.71
N GLN A 127 11.06 6.73 -9.92
CA GLN A 127 11.29 5.62 -10.84
C GLN A 127 10.43 5.75 -12.10
N ASP A 128 10.67 6.79 -12.90
CA ASP A 128 9.86 7.08 -14.10
C ASP A 128 9.84 5.93 -15.10
N GLY A 129 10.95 5.19 -15.24
CA GLY A 129 11.04 4.03 -16.13
C GLY A 129 9.98 2.97 -15.83
N LEU A 130 9.55 2.87 -14.57
CA LEU A 130 8.50 1.95 -14.16
C LEU A 130 7.15 2.28 -14.79
N ILE A 131 6.86 3.55 -15.10
CA ILE A 131 5.60 3.95 -15.74
C ILE A 131 5.51 3.36 -17.14
N ALA A 132 6.59 3.42 -17.91
CA ALA A 132 6.63 2.85 -19.26
C ALA A 132 6.51 1.32 -19.23
N GLU A 133 7.22 0.66 -18.32
CA GLU A 133 7.15 -0.79 -18.13
C GLU A 133 5.73 -1.24 -17.72
N LEU A 134 5.13 -0.56 -16.74
CA LEU A 134 3.79 -0.94 -16.28
C LEU A 134 2.69 -0.56 -17.26
N ALA A 135 2.86 0.49 -18.06
CA ALA A 135 1.93 0.80 -19.14
C ALA A 135 1.81 -0.37 -20.12
N ALA A 136 2.94 -1.02 -20.46
CA ALA A 136 2.94 -2.22 -21.31
C ALA A 136 2.26 -3.43 -20.66
N GLU A 137 2.23 -3.50 -19.33
CA GLU A 137 1.55 -4.54 -18.55
C GLU A 137 0.06 -4.23 -18.28
N GLY A 138 -0.45 -3.11 -18.80
CA GLY A 138 -1.83 -2.69 -18.64
C GLY A 138 -2.06 -1.74 -17.46
N LEU A 139 -1.13 -0.88 -17.08
CA LEU A 139 -1.41 0.21 -16.14
C LEU A 139 -2.55 1.09 -16.68
N ALA A 140 -3.50 1.50 -15.83
CA ALA A 140 -4.64 2.34 -16.25
C ALA A 140 -4.39 3.83 -16.00
N GLY A 141 -3.63 4.17 -14.97
CA GLY A 141 -3.39 5.55 -14.57
C GLY A 141 -2.17 5.77 -13.67
N VAL A 142 -1.84 7.03 -13.46
CA VAL A 142 -0.78 7.51 -12.57
C VAL A 142 -1.32 8.63 -11.71
N GLU A 143 -1.00 8.60 -10.42
CA GLU A 143 -1.30 9.70 -9.50
C GLU A 143 -0.29 10.83 -9.69
N ALA A 144 -0.64 11.80 -10.53
CA ALA A 144 0.20 12.97 -10.73
C ALA A 144 -0.02 14.02 -9.63
N TYR A 145 -1.25 14.15 -9.11
CA TYR A 145 -1.59 15.12 -8.08
C TYR A 145 -1.60 14.47 -6.70
N HIS A 146 -0.53 14.70 -5.94
CA HIS A 146 -0.37 14.17 -4.58
C HIS A 146 0.08 15.30 -3.65
N ALA A 147 -0.25 15.20 -2.35
CA ALA A 147 0.07 16.26 -1.39
C ALA A 147 1.57 16.53 -1.26
N ASP A 148 2.38 15.48 -1.41
CA ASP A 148 3.86 15.56 -1.38
C ASP A 148 4.50 15.83 -2.76
N HIS A 149 3.72 16.01 -3.83
CA HIS A 149 4.28 16.40 -5.11
C HIS A 149 4.44 17.92 -5.18
N THR A 150 5.62 18.34 -5.63
CA THR A 150 5.87 19.72 -6.08
C THR A 150 5.15 20.00 -7.39
N PRO A 151 4.84 21.27 -7.73
CA PRO A 151 4.24 21.62 -9.03
C PRO A 151 5.02 21.07 -10.23
N GLU A 152 6.35 21.03 -10.12
CA GLU A 152 7.22 20.47 -11.16
C GLU A 152 7.03 18.96 -11.31
N GLN A 153 6.88 18.23 -10.20
CA GLN A 153 6.57 16.80 -10.21
C GLN A 153 5.16 16.53 -10.75
N GLU A 154 4.16 17.33 -10.37
CA GLU A 154 2.79 17.21 -10.89
C GLU A 154 2.79 17.34 -12.43
N ALA A 155 3.39 18.41 -12.96
CA ALA A 155 3.50 18.63 -14.40
C ALA A 155 4.29 17.51 -15.13
N HIS A 156 5.34 17.00 -14.50
CA HIS A 156 6.14 15.90 -15.04
C HIS A 156 5.34 14.60 -15.16
N TYR A 157 4.63 14.19 -14.11
CA TYR A 157 3.85 12.96 -14.13
C TYR A 157 2.58 13.06 -14.97
N GLU A 158 1.97 14.25 -15.09
CA GLU A 158 0.93 14.50 -16.08
C GLU A 158 1.45 14.25 -17.51
N ALA A 159 2.63 14.80 -17.84
CA ALA A 159 3.23 14.65 -19.16
C ALA A 159 3.59 13.19 -19.46
N LEU A 160 4.11 12.45 -18.47
CA LEU A 160 4.38 11.02 -18.60
C LEU A 160 3.11 10.20 -18.77
N ALA A 161 2.07 10.45 -17.96
CA ALA A 161 0.80 9.77 -18.08
C ALA A 161 0.21 9.97 -19.50
N LYS A 162 0.19 11.21 -19.98
CA LYS A 162 -0.27 11.53 -21.34
C LYS A 162 0.54 10.82 -22.42
N ARG A 163 1.87 10.78 -22.29
CA ARG A 163 2.76 10.11 -23.25
C ARG A 163 2.44 8.62 -23.39
N HIS A 164 2.04 7.97 -22.31
CA HIS A 164 1.75 6.54 -22.27
C HIS A 164 0.24 6.22 -22.35
N GLY A 165 -0.62 7.21 -22.64
CA GLY A 165 -2.08 6.99 -22.74
C GLY A 165 -2.77 6.66 -21.41
N LEU A 166 -2.12 6.96 -20.29
CA LEU A 166 -2.59 6.69 -18.93
C LEU A 166 -3.47 7.83 -18.42
N LEU A 167 -4.42 7.49 -17.55
CA LEU A 167 -5.20 8.50 -16.83
C LEU A 167 -4.35 9.20 -15.78
N VAL A 168 -4.59 10.49 -15.62
CA VAL A 168 -4.06 11.26 -14.48
C VAL A 168 -5.04 11.13 -13.33
N THR A 169 -4.56 10.77 -12.14
CA THR A 169 -5.36 10.66 -10.92
C THR A 169 -4.84 11.59 -9.81
N ALA A 170 -5.63 11.75 -8.75
CA ALA A 170 -5.31 12.57 -7.60
C ALA A 170 -5.71 11.87 -6.29
N GLY A 171 -4.92 12.09 -5.23
CA GLY A 171 -5.21 11.57 -3.90
C GLY A 171 -4.59 12.43 -2.81
N SER A 172 -5.27 12.51 -1.68
CA SER A 172 -4.73 13.19 -0.48
C SER A 172 -3.86 12.30 0.38
N ASP A 173 -3.90 10.97 0.16
CA ASP A 173 -3.27 9.97 1.01
C ASP A 173 -3.52 10.23 2.52
N TYR A 174 -4.80 10.42 2.88
CA TYR A 174 -5.19 10.84 4.23
C TYR A 174 -4.99 9.69 5.23
N HIS A 175 -4.24 9.97 6.30
CA HIS A 175 -3.84 8.97 7.30
C HIS A 175 -4.47 9.20 8.69
N GLY A 176 -5.49 10.05 8.79
CA GLY A 176 -6.18 10.32 10.05
C GLY A 176 -5.70 11.59 10.77
N GLU A 177 -6.33 11.85 11.89
CA GLU A 177 -6.01 12.96 12.79
C GLU A 177 -5.54 12.39 14.13
N ARG A 178 -4.47 12.96 14.69
CA ARG A 178 -3.94 12.57 16.01
C ARG A 178 -3.87 13.81 16.90
N GLY A 179 -4.70 13.84 17.93
CA GLY A 179 -4.72 14.91 18.92
C GLY A 179 -5.05 16.30 18.34
N GLY A 180 -5.97 16.40 17.37
CA GLY A 180 -6.33 17.69 16.75
C GLY A 180 -5.58 18.01 15.46
N VAL A 181 -4.54 17.22 15.12
CA VAL A 181 -3.64 17.53 14.00
C VAL A 181 -3.74 16.45 12.93
N VAL A 182 -4.00 16.88 11.69
CA VAL A 182 -4.05 16.01 10.52
C VAL A 182 -2.64 15.46 10.24
N PHE A 183 -2.54 14.14 10.10
CA PHE A 183 -1.30 13.48 9.72
C PHE A 183 -1.25 13.33 8.20
N HIS A 184 -0.13 13.71 7.58
CA HIS A 184 0.08 13.79 6.13
C HIS A 184 -0.65 14.96 5.47
N ALA A 185 -1.87 14.77 4.95
CA ALA A 185 -2.65 15.83 4.32
C ALA A 185 -4.15 15.60 4.51
N PRO A 186 -4.97 16.67 4.61
CA PRO A 186 -6.40 16.54 4.85
C PRO A 186 -7.13 15.94 3.65
N VAL A 187 -8.29 15.33 3.91
CA VAL A 187 -9.18 14.83 2.85
C VAL A 187 -9.47 15.95 1.84
N GLY A 188 -9.23 15.67 0.56
CA GLY A 188 -9.47 16.61 -0.53
C GLY A 188 -8.40 17.69 -0.71
N ALA A 189 -7.20 17.50 -0.14
CA ALA A 189 -6.01 18.34 -0.39
C ALA A 189 -5.54 18.33 -1.85
N ARG A 190 -5.85 17.26 -2.58
CA ARG A 190 -5.73 17.15 -4.04
C ARG A 190 -7.03 16.62 -4.61
N ARG A 191 -7.37 17.08 -5.82
CA ARG A 191 -8.67 16.85 -6.45
C ARG A 191 -8.47 16.67 -7.95
N ILE A 192 -9.42 15.97 -8.55
CA ILE A 192 -9.53 15.83 -10.00
C ILE A 192 -10.99 15.80 -10.40
N SER A 193 -11.28 15.96 -11.69
CA SER A 193 -12.63 15.84 -12.23
C SER A 193 -13.23 14.47 -11.87
N ALA A 194 -14.51 14.44 -11.51
CA ALA A 194 -15.23 13.20 -11.26
C ALA A 194 -15.28 12.29 -12.51
N GLU A 195 -15.14 12.86 -13.70
CA GLU A 195 -15.07 12.12 -14.97
C GLU A 195 -13.90 11.13 -14.99
N VAL A 196 -12.79 11.43 -14.32
CA VAL A 196 -11.66 10.49 -14.20
C VAL A 196 -12.06 9.22 -13.45
N VAL A 197 -12.96 9.31 -12.48
CA VAL A 197 -13.50 8.14 -11.77
C VAL A 197 -14.37 7.30 -12.70
N THR A 198 -15.21 7.94 -13.51
CA THR A 198 -16.01 7.26 -14.53
C THR A 198 -15.12 6.57 -15.56
N GLU A 199 -14.05 7.23 -15.99
CA GLU A 199 -13.12 6.69 -16.97
C GLU A 199 -12.30 5.52 -16.39
N LEU A 200 -11.85 5.60 -15.13
CA LEU A 200 -11.25 4.47 -14.42
C LEU A 200 -12.20 3.28 -14.34
N TYR A 201 -13.49 3.54 -14.12
CA TYR A 201 -14.53 2.50 -14.10
C TYR A 201 -14.73 1.83 -15.47
N ASN A 202 -14.65 2.62 -16.55
CA ASN A 202 -14.75 2.12 -17.92
C ASN A 202 -13.53 1.28 -18.31
N ARG A 203 -12.34 1.67 -17.88
CA ARG A 203 -11.09 0.93 -18.14
C ARG A 203 -10.93 -0.36 -17.34
N ARG A 204 -11.91 -0.74 -16.52
CA ARG A 204 -11.89 -2.01 -15.79
C ARG A 204 -12.01 -3.18 -16.76
N GLY A 205 -11.14 -4.18 -16.63
CA GLY A 205 -11.22 -5.40 -17.43
C GLY A 205 -10.85 -5.24 -18.91
N GLU A 206 -10.46 -4.05 -19.37
CA GLU A 206 -9.76 -3.90 -20.65
C GLU A 206 -8.43 -4.65 -20.52
N THR A 207 -8.36 -5.81 -21.18
CA THR A 207 -7.12 -6.53 -21.40
C THR A 207 -6.65 -6.06 -22.77
N THR A 208 -5.49 -5.41 -22.85
CA THR A 208 -4.84 -5.18 -24.14
C THR A 208 -4.69 -6.53 -24.83
N ALA A 209 -5.40 -6.71 -25.94
CA ALA A 209 -5.39 -7.90 -26.77
C ALA A 209 -4.02 -8.17 -27.39
#